data_AF-A0A836UAQ8-F1
#
_entry.id   AF-A0A836UAQ8-F1
#
_cell.length_a   1.000
_cell.length_b   1.000
_cell.length_c   1.000
_cell.angle_alpha   90.00
_cell.angle_beta   90.00
_cell.angle_gamma   90.00
#
_symmetry.space_group_name_H-M   'P 1'
#
loop_
_entity.id
_entity.type
_entity.pdbx_description
1 polymer ?
#
loop_
_entity_poly.entity_id
_entity_poly.type
_entity_poly.pdbx_seq_one_letter_code
_entity_poly.pdbx_strand_id
1 'polypeptide(L)'
;MNASHSKESLKQCSILGELRQKGMQRLASLSGLLTVFLGLAHVAHAQWQTQSITLKPGWNAVYLHVDASHYGVADVTPAPIDEIWLWNRIRSGDRFMSDPASPSPSQDWASWNRIPLASDTLGTLIGNAAYLVRNSSGLDYEWKVKGKPLPPTVASYGWTSRGVNLIGFSTPENNPPTFSEFLSPVQRLASGVFPLRRWRPGPQTEPF
;
A
#
# COMPACT_ATOMS: atom_id res chain seq x y z
N MET A 1 -14.80 -77.10 25.32
CA MET A 1 -13.53 -76.38 25.04
C MET A 1 -13.35 -76.36 23.52
N ASN A 2 -13.21 -75.27 22.77
CA ASN A 2 -13.14 -73.85 23.07
C ASN A 2 -13.49 -73.07 21.77
N ALA A 3 -14.70 -73.25 21.23
CA ALA A 3 -15.13 -72.63 19.95
C ALA A 3 -15.32 -71.09 20.03
N SER A 4 -15.32 -70.54 21.25
CA SER A 4 -15.42 -69.11 21.51
C SER A 4 -14.14 -68.35 21.11
N HIS A 5 -12.96 -68.94 21.32
CA HIS A 5 -11.67 -68.27 21.09
C HIS A 5 -11.36 -68.00 19.62
N SER A 6 -11.83 -68.84 18.70
CA SER A 6 -11.56 -68.70 17.26
C SER A 6 -12.35 -67.55 16.62
N LYS A 7 -13.57 -67.30 17.09
CA LYS A 7 -14.43 -66.24 16.53
C LYS A 7 -13.98 -64.83 16.90
N GLU A 8 -13.36 -64.66 18.08
CA GLU A 8 -12.81 -63.35 18.48
C GLU A 8 -11.54 -62.98 17.71
N SER A 9 -10.67 -63.96 17.45
CA SER A 9 -9.45 -63.77 16.65
C SER A 9 -9.76 -63.30 15.21
N LEU A 10 -10.77 -63.88 14.57
CA LEU A 10 -11.19 -63.48 13.21
C LEU A 10 -11.81 -62.08 13.18
N LYS A 11 -12.55 -61.69 14.22
CA LYS A 11 -13.09 -60.32 14.35
C LYS A 11 -11.98 -59.30 14.57
N GLN A 12 -10.99 -59.60 15.40
CA GLN A 12 -9.83 -58.73 15.61
C GLN A 12 -9.01 -58.54 14.32
N CYS A 13 -8.83 -59.59 13.52
CA CYS A 13 -8.08 -59.50 12.27
C CYS A 13 -8.80 -58.67 11.19
N SER A 14 -10.14 -58.70 11.15
CA SER A 14 -10.95 -57.87 10.25
C SER A 14 -10.95 -56.38 10.64
N ILE A 15 -11.04 -56.08 11.94
CA ILE A 15 -11.04 -54.69 12.46
C ILE A 15 -9.68 -54.01 12.21
N LEU A 16 -8.57 -54.75 12.34
CA LEU A 16 -7.22 -54.24 12.03
C LEU A 16 -7.06 -53.90 10.54
N GLY A 17 -7.69 -54.66 9.64
CA GLY A 17 -7.71 -54.38 8.20
C GLY A 17 -8.47 -53.09 7.85
N GLU A 18 -9.65 -52.89 8.44
CA GLU A 18 -10.46 -51.69 8.19
C GLU A 18 -9.81 -50.40 8.74
N LEU A 19 -9.16 -50.47 9.90
CA LEU A 19 -8.46 -49.32 10.49
C LEU A 19 -7.26 -48.89 9.64
N ARG A 20 -6.53 -49.86 9.06
CA ARG A 20 -5.42 -49.60 8.13
C ARG A 20 -5.90 -48.95 6.84
N GLN A 21 -7.01 -49.41 6.28
CA GLN A 21 -7.60 -48.87 5.04
C GLN A 21 -8.16 -47.45 5.22
N LYS A 22 -8.88 -47.19 6.32
CA LYS A 22 -9.39 -45.84 6.66
C LYS A 22 -8.27 -44.85 6.98
N GLY A 23 -7.19 -45.30 7.61
CA GLY A 23 -6.00 -44.48 7.87
C GLY A 23 -5.27 -44.05 6.59
N MET A 24 -5.06 -45.00 5.65
CA MET A 24 -4.43 -44.71 4.36
C MET A 24 -5.27 -43.79 3.46
N GLN A 25 -6.60 -43.93 3.47
CA GLN A 25 -7.50 -43.04 2.72
C GLN A 25 -7.50 -41.60 3.28
N ARG A 26 -7.45 -41.43 4.61
CA ARG A 26 -7.36 -40.11 5.23
C ARG A 26 -6.01 -39.44 4.99
N LEU A 27 -4.91 -40.19 5.05
CA LEU A 27 -3.57 -39.68 4.74
C LEU A 27 -3.41 -39.30 3.27
N ALA A 28 -3.97 -40.09 2.34
CA ALA A 28 -3.95 -39.78 0.91
C ALA A 28 -4.80 -38.53 0.57
N SER A 29 -5.99 -38.37 1.19
CA SER A 29 -6.82 -37.17 1.04
C SER A 29 -6.16 -35.91 1.60
N LEU A 30 -5.53 -36.00 2.78
CA LEU A 30 -4.80 -34.87 3.39
C LEU A 30 -3.59 -34.45 2.55
N SER A 31 -2.86 -35.42 1.98
CA SER A 31 -1.72 -35.12 1.11
C SER A 31 -2.16 -34.49 -0.22
N GLY A 32 -3.26 -34.97 -0.82
CA GLY A 32 -3.81 -34.37 -2.04
C GLY A 32 -4.31 -32.93 -1.83
N LEU A 33 -4.96 -32.66 -0.69
CA LEU A 33 -5.41 -31.31 -0.34
C LEU A 33 -4.23 -30.34 -0.14
N LEU A 34 -3.15 -30.82 0.50
CA LEU A 34 -1.94 -30.05 0.74
C LEU A 34 -1.22 -29.71 -0.59
N THR A 35 -1.11 -30.66 -1.52
CA THR A 35 -0.48 -30.42 -2.84
C THR A 35 -1.28 -29.42 -3.69
N VAL A 36 -2.61 -29.46 -3.63
CA VAL A 36 -3.47 -28.46 -4.29
C VAL A 36 -3.27 -27.07 -3.67
N PHE A 37 -3.19 -26.98 -2.33
CA PHE A 37 -2.94 -25.71 -1.64
C PHE A 37 -1.56 -25.12 -1.96
N LEU A 38 -0.50 -25.93 -2.06
CA LEU A 38 0.83 -25.45 -2.44
C LEU A 38 0.94 -25.07 -3.94
N GLY A 39 0.14 -25.69 -4.81
CA GLY A 39 0.06 -25.34 -6.24
C GLY A 39 -0.62 -24.00 -6.49
N LEU A 40 -1.66 -23.66 -5.71
CA LEU A 40 -2.34 -22.36 -5.77
C LEU A 40 -1.50 -21.20 -5.21
N ALA A 41 -0.54 -21.48 -4.32
CA ALA A 41 0.35 -20.48 -3.76
C ALA A 41 1.43 -19.97 -4.74
N HIS A 42 1.69 -20.69 -5.85
CA HIS A 42 2.77 -20.38 -6.79
C HIS A 42 2.43 -19.33 -7.86
N VAL A 43 1.19 -18.84 -7.95
CA VAL A 43 0.77 -17.92 -9.03
C VAL A 43 0.56 -16.48 -8.56
N ALA A 44 1.03 -16.12 -7.37
CA ALA A 44 1.14 -14.72 -6.96
C ALA A 44 2.39 -14.09 -7.58
N HIS A 45 2.49 -14.06 -8.92
CA HIS A 45 3.44 -13.19 -9.58
C HIS A 45 3.03 -11.75 -9.27
N ALA A 46 3.96 -10.96 -8.71
CA ALA A 46 3.78 -9.51 -8.59
C ALA A 46 3.55 -8.94 -10.00
N GLN A 47 2.29 -8.78 -10.38
CA GLN A 47 1.90 -8.37 -11.71
C GLN A 47 2.15 -6.88 -11.85
N TRP A 48 2.75 -6.47 -12.96
CA TRP A 48 2.86 -5.06 -13.30
C TRP A 48 1.48 -4.44 -13.44
N GLN A 49 1.23 -3.36 -12.71
CA GLN A 49 0.01 -2.59 -12.78
C GLN A 49 0.33 -1.14 -13.16
N THR A 50 -0.55 -0.53 -13.94
CA THR A 50 -0.49 0.90 -14.26
C THR A 50 -1.57 1.62 -13.48
N GLN A 51 -1.18 2.64 -12.73
CA GLN A 51 -2.08 3.56 -12.04
C GLN A 51 -2.23 4.83 -12.88
N SER A 52 -3.47 5.16 -13.26
CA SER A 52 -3.82 6.42 -13.91
C SER A 52 -4.24 7.45 -12.86
N ILE A 53 -3.66 8.65 -12.93
CA ILE A 53 -3.85 9.73 -11.96
C ILE A 53 -4.11 11.02 -12.72
N THR A 54 -5.29 11.62 -12.54
CA THR A 54 -5.62 12.91 -13.14
C THR A 54 -5.07 14.04 -12.28
N LEU A 55 -4.10 14.77 -12.80
CA LEU A 55 -3.48 15.93 -12.18
C LEU A 55 -4.17 17.21 -12.63
N LYS A 56 -4.67 18.01 -11.69
CA LYS A 56 -5.16 19.37 -11.95
C LYS A 56 -3.99 20.34 -12.15
N PRO A 57 -4.19 21.51 -12.76
CA PRO A 57 -3.18 22.56 -12.79
C PRO A 57 -2.70 22.91 -11.37
N GLY A 58 -1.39 23.05 -11.18
CA GLY A 58 -0.77 23.34 -9.90
C GLY A 58 -0.43 22.10 -9.06
N TRP A 59 -0.53 22.21 -7.73
CA TRP A 59 -0.13 21.17 -6.78
C TRP A 59 -1.23 20.14 -6.53
N ASN A 60 -0.87 18.87 -6.64
CA ASN A 60 -1.75 17.73 -6.42
C ASN A 60 -1.17 16.82 -5.34
N ALA A 61 -1.98 16.45 -4.35
CA ALA A 61 -1.64 15.36 -3.45
C ALA A 61 -2.00 14.03 -4.11
N VAL A 62 -0.99 13.19 -4.33
CA VAL A 62 -1.12 11.93 -5.05
C VAL A 62 -0.71 10.79 -4.13
N TYR A 63 -1.55 9.75 -4.05
CA TYR A 63 -1.18 8.51 -3.37
C TYR A 63 -0.85 7.44 -4.40
N LEU A 64 0.39 6.93 -4.36
CA LEU A 64 0.86 5.93 -5.30
C LEU A 64 0.69 4.54 -4.68
N HIS A 65 -0.11 3.69 -5.32
CA HIS A 65 -0.34 2.29 -4.89
C HIS A 65 0.72 1.34 -5.43
N VAL A 66 1.37 1.72 -6.54
CA VAL A 66 2.36 0.91 -7.24
C VAL A 66 3.77 1.36 -6.91
N ASP A 67 4.70 0.42 -6.77
CA ASP A 67 6.11 0.68 -6.61
C ASP A 67 6.79 0.83 -7.97
N ALA A 68 7.25 2.05 -8.26
CA ALA A 68 7.94 2.42 -9.48
C ALA A 68 9.45 2.58 -9.27
N SER A 69 10.01 2.08 -8.16
CA SER A 69 11.43 2.23 -7.80
C SER A 69 12.43 1.53 -8.73
N HIS A 70 11.94 0.70 -9.64
CA HIS A 70 12.70 0.06 -10.70
C HIS A 70 13.09 1.03 -11.84
N TYR A 71 12.52 2.23 -11.87
CA TYR A 71 12.90 3.33 -12.74
C TYR A 71 13.42 4.52 -11.93
N GLY A 72 14.25 5.36 -12.55
CA GLY A 72 14.53 6.68 -12.01
C GLY A 72 13.27 7.53 -12.06
N VAL A 73 13.06 8.42 -11.09
CA VAL A 73 11.87 9.28 -11.05
C VAL A 73 11.67 10.03 -12.38
N ALA A 74 12.74 10.53 -13.00
CA ALA A 74 12.70 11.25 -14.27
C ALA A 74 12.09 10.42 -15.41
N ASP A 75 12.32 9.10 -15.42
CA ASP A 75 11.84 8.18 -16.47
C ASP A 75 10.32 7.95 -16.37
N VAL A 76 9.75 8.09 -15.16
CA VAL A 76 8.33 7.91 -14.89
C VAL A 76 7.56 9.23 -14.78
N THR A 77 8.23 10.35 -15.00
CA THR A 77 7.65 11.71 -14.93
C THR A 77 7.79 12.43 -16.27
N PRO A 78 6.90 12.16 -17.24
CA PRO A 78 6.82 12.95 -18.47
C PRO A 78 6.35 14.38 -18.20
N ALA A 79 6.60 15.29 -19.15
CA ALA A 79 5.98 16.60 -19.14
C ALA A 79 4.44 16.44 -19.14
N PRO A 80 3.67 17.30 -18.43
CA PRO A 80 4.01 18.60 -17.84
C PRO A 80 4.32 18.59 -16.33
N ILE A 81 4.79 17.47 -15.79
CA ILE A 81 5.14 17.40 -14.36
C ILE A 81 6.51 18.04 -14.14
N ASP A 82 6.60 19.07 -13.30
CA ASP A 82 7.88 19.75 -13.07
C ASP A 82 8.53 19.36 -11.75
N GLU A 83 7.72 19.04 -10.75
CA GLU A 83 8.23 18.80 -9.40
C GLU A 83 7.45 17.68 -8.72
N ILE A 84 8.18 16.80 -8.04
CA ILE A 84 7.63 15.76 -7.18
C ILE A 84 8.32 15.78 -5.83
N TRP A 85 7.53 15.85 -4.77
CA TRP A 85 8.02 16.00 -3.42
C TRP A 85 7.46 14.88 -2.53
N LEU A 86 8.34 14.27 -1.75
CA LEU A 86 8.05 13.21 -0.79
C LEU A 86 8.44 13.67 0.61
N TRP A 87 7.53 13.52 1.57
CA TRP A 87 7.79 13.87 2.96
C TRP A 87 8.78 12.87 3.60
N ASN A 88 9.93 13.37 4.05
CA ASN A 88 10.98 12.61 4.71
C ASN A 88 10.74 12.52 6.22
N ARG A 89 10.18 11.39 6.64
CA ARG A 89 9.73 11.13 8.01
C ARG A 89 10.86 10.98 9.04
N ILE A 90 12.08 10.67 8.60
CA ILE A 90 13.22 10.41 9.51
C ILE A 90 13.94 11.72 9.86
N ARG A 91 13.93 12.70 8.95
CA ARG A 91 14.61 13.99 9.13
C ARG A 91 13.69 15.12 9.61
N SER A 92 12.37 14.93 9.53
CA SER A 92 11.38 15.89 10.03
C SER A 92 11.41 15.99 11.56
N GLY A 93 12.12 16.99 12.08
CA GLY A 93 12.02 17.38 13.49
C GLY A 93 10.68 18.07 13.83
N ASP A 94 10.47 18.41 15.10
CA ASP A 94 9.28 19.14 15.57
C ASP A 94 9.27 20.58 14.99
N ARG A 95 8.66 20.75 13.81
CA ARG A 95 8.45 22.05 13.16
C ARG A 95 7.04 22.11 12.61
N PHE A 96 6.32 23.19 12.91
CA PHE A 96 5.01 23.44 12.31
C PHE A 96 5.20 23.94 10.87
N MET A 97 4.74 23.15 9.90
CA MET A 97 4.60 23.61 8.52
C MET A 97 3.37 24.52 8.44
N SER A 98 3.59 25.80 8.12
CA SER A 98 2.52 26.79 8.02
C SER A 98 1.59 26.48 6.84
N ASP A 99 2.18 26.10 5.70
CA ASP A 99 1.45 25.80 4.47
C ASP A 99 2.04 24.58 3.77
N PRO A 100 1.29 23.46 3.64
CA PRO A 100 1.73 22.31 2.85
C PRO A 100 1.72 22.57 1.35
N ALA A 101 1.10 23.66 0.86
CA ALA A 101 1.00 24.00 -0.57
C ALA A 101 2.24 24.70 -1.13
N SER A 102 3.08 25.24 -0.25
CA SER A 102 4.37 25.83 -0.60
C SER A 102 5.46 25.15 0.21
N PRO A 103 5.80 23.89 -0.11
CA PRO A 103 6.81 23.18 0.63
C PRO A 103 8.16 23.89 0.42
N SER A 104 8.87 24.18 1.51
CA SER A 104 10.23 24.73 1.44
C SER A 104 11.22 23.59 1.17
N PRO A 105 12.28 23.78 0.37
CA PRO A 105 13.27 22.74 0.04
C PRO A 105 14.18 22.35 1.23
N SER A 106 13.64 22.31 2.45
CA SER A 106 14.32 21.89 3.68
C SER A 106 14.66 20.39 3.64
N GLN A 107 15.47 19.95 4.61
CA GLN A 107 15.87 18.54 4.78
C GLN A 107 14.70 17.57 5.05
N ASP A 108 13.48 18.10 5.25
CA ASP A 108 12.27 17.35 5.56
C ASP A 108 11.55 16.85 4.31
N TRP A 109 11.91 17.36 3.13
CA TRP A 109 11.38 16.91 1.85
C TRP A 109 12.48 16.27 1.02
N ALA A 110 12.19 15.10 0.48
CA ALA A 110 12.92 14.60 -0.68
C ALA A 110 12.21 15.13 -1.93
N SER A 111 12.91 15.94 -2.73
CA SER A 111 12.33 16.54 -3.94
C SER A 111 13.02 16.02 -5.19
N TRP A 112 12.26 15.89 -6.27
CA TRP A 112 12.74 15.75 -7.63
C TRP A 112 12.25 16.94 -8.44
N ASN A 113 13.13 17.52 -9.26
CA ASN A 113 12.81 18.66 -10.10
C ASN A 113 13.23 18.36 -11.55
N ARG A 114 12.34 18.63 -12.51
CA ARG A 114 12.64 18.46 -13.94
C ARG A 114 13.86 19.26 -14.37
N ILE A 115 13.98 20.48 -13.86
CA ILE A 115 15.18 21.30 -13.97
C ILE A 115 15.96 21.08 -12.66
N PRO A 116 17.12 20.40 -12.70
CA PRO A 116 17.84 20.04 -11.49
C PRO A 116 18.16 21.27 -10.63
N LEU A 117 17.79 21.20 -9.35
CA LEU A 117 18.14 22.17 -8.33
C LEU A 117 19.11 21.51 -7.33
N ALA A 118 19.79 22.31 -6.52
CA ALA A 118 20.72 21.80 -5.50
C ALA A 118 20.09 20.87 -4.45
N SER A 119 18.76 20.79 -4.40
CA SER A 119 17.96 20.02 -3.42
C SER A 119 17.34 18.72 -3.97
N ASP A 120 17.72 18.31 -5.19
CA ASP A 120 17.21 17.07 -5.80
C ASP A 120 17.76 15.85 -5.05
N THR A 121 16.88 15.20 -4.28
CA THR A 121 17.21 14.12 -3.35
C THR A 121 16.29 12.91 -3.54
N LEU A 122 15.23 13.04 -4.33
CA LEU A 122 14.29 11.97 -4.62
C LEU A 122 14.71 11.24 -5.90
N GLY A 123 15.40 10.12 -5.77
CA GLY A 123 15.85 9.35 -6.94
C GLY A 123 14.79 8.43 -7.56
N THR A 124 13.80 7.99 -6.78
CA THR A 124 12.84 6.95 -7.18
C THR A 124 11.46 7.17 -6.56
N LEU A 125 10.42 6.59 -7.17
CA LEU A 125 9.06 6.60 -6.64
C LEU A 125 8.72 5.26 -5.98
N ILE A 126 8.50 5.28 -4.67
CA ILE A 126 8.10 4.12 -3.88
C ILE A 126 6.58 4.00 -3.79
N GLY A 127 6.08 2.76 -3.72
CA GLY A 127 4.66 2.49 -3.55
C GLY A 127 4.18 2.74 -2.11
N ASN A 128 2.86 2.83 -1.95
CA ASN A 128 2.16 3.13 -0.69
C ASN A 128 2.62 4.42 -0.01
N ALA A 129 3.02 5.41 -0.81
CA ALA A 129 3.47 6.72 -0.35
C ALA A 129 2.63 7.86 -0.94
N ALA A 130 2.53 8.94 -0.16
CA ALA A 130 1.90 10.18 -0.57
C ALA A 130 2.96 11.15 -1.09
N TYR A 131 2.69 11.74 -2.25
CA TYR A 131 3.53 12.69 -2.95
C TYR A 131 2.78 13.99 -3.18
N LEU A 132 3.51 15.10 -3.25
CA LEU A 132 3.04 16.33 -3.85
C LEU A 132 3.61 16.41 -5.26
N VAL A 133 2.73 16.57 -6.24
CA VAL A 133 3.08 16.58 -7.66
C VAL A 133 2.61 17.89 -8.26
N ARG A 134 3.53 18.65 -8.86
CA ARG A 134 3.20 19.89 -9.55
C ARG A 134 3.03 19.65 -11.05
N ASN A 135 1.81 19.89 -11.53
CA ASN A 135 1.50 20.00 -12.94
C ASN A 135 1.58 21.47 -13.34
N SER A 136 2.55 21.83 -14.19
CA SER A 136 2.72 23.22 -14.65
C SER A 136 1.88 23.55 -15.89
N SER A 137 1.20 22.58 -16.48
CA SER A 137 0.23 22.88 -17.53
C SER A 137 -0.99 23.59 -16.95
N GLY A 138 -1.59 24.47 -17.76
CA GLY A 138 -2.86 25.12 -17.42
C GLY A 138 -4.08 24.20 -17.58
N LEU A 139 -3.89 22.90 -17.87
CA LEU A 139 -4.95 21.93 -18.13
C LEU A 139 -4.77 20.69 -17.25
N ASP A 140 -5.82 19.88 -17.19
CA ASP A 140 -5.75 18.56 -16.55
C ASP A 140 -4.81 17.64 -17.33
N TYR A 141 -4.02 16.84 -16.62
CA TYR A 141 -3.07 15.89 -17.22
C TYR A 141 -3.25 14.49 -16.63
N GLU A 142 -3.38 13.47 -17.49
CA GLU A 142 -3.43 12.07 -17.06
C GLU A 142 -2.01 11.50 -16.92
N TRP A 143 -1.55 11.35 -15.68
CA TRP A 143 -0.27 10.73 -15.37
C TRP A 143 -0.44 9.22 -15.17
N LYS A 144 0.31 8.42 -15.95
CA LYS A 144 0.29 6.96 -15.89
C LYS A 144 1.59 6.44 -15.30
N VAL A 145 1.51 5.84 -14.12
CA VAL A 145 2.67 5.25 -13.44
C VAL A 145 2.56 3.73 -13.48
N LYS A 146 3.57 3.07 -14.06
CA LYS A 146 3.67 1.62 -14.06
C LYS A 146 4.54 1.17 -12.90
N GLY A 147 4.08 0.19 -12.14
CA GLY A 147 4.83 -0.35 -11.01
C GLY A 147 4.29 -1.68 -10.51
N LYS A 148 4.90 -2.19 -9.44
CA LYS A 148 4.44 -3.40 -8.76
C LYS A 148 3.46 -3.02 -7.66
N PRO A 149 2.24 -3.56 -7.61
CA PRO A 149 1.33 -3.29 -6.51
C PRO A 149 1.95 -3.81 -5.21
N LEU A 150 1.98 -2.97 -4.18
CA LEU A 150 2.44 -3.35 -2.85
C LEU A 150 1.24 -3.50 -1.92
N PRO A 151 1.12 -4.59 -1.16
CA PRO A 151 0.11 -4.66 -0.12
C PRO A 151 0.36 -3.53 0.89
N PRO A 152 -0.69 -2.90 1.44
CA PRO A 152 -0.54 -1.88 2.47
C PRO A 152 0.11 -2.53 3.70
N THR A 153 1.41 -2.28 3.89
CA THR A 153 2.14 -2.76 5.06
C THR A 153 2.24 -1.64 6.09
N VAL A 154 2.20 -2.00 7.36
CA VAL A 154 2.39 -1.05 8.48
C VAL A 154 3.71 -0.27 8.38
N ALA A 155 4.73 -0.81 7.70
CA ALA A 155 6.00 -0.14 7.44
C ALA A 155 5.88 1.07 6.48
N SER A 156 4.95 1.03 5.51
CA SER A 156 4.67 2.16 4.60
C SER A 156 3.99 3.33 5.30
N TYR A 157 3.42 3.09 6.49
CA TYR A 157 2.76 4.07 7.34
C TYR A 157 3.61 4.35 8.59
N GLY A 158 4.89 4.71 8.45
CA GLY A 158 5.65 5.26 9.56
C GLY A 158 5.02 6.58 10.01
N TRP A 159 4.37 6.59 11.18
CA TRP A 159 3.90 7.80 11.85
C TRP A 159 4.99 8.29 12.78
N THR A 160 5.32 9.57 12.75
CA THR A 160 6.11 10.18 13.82
C THR A 160 5.17 10.76 14.87
N SER A 161 5.44 10.49 16.15
CA SER A 161 4.74 11.14 17.28
C SER A 161 5.20 12.59 17.50
N ARG A 162 6.17 13.04 16.69
CA ARG A 162 6.82 14.34 16.73
C ARG A 162 6.67 15.01 15.37
N GLY A 163 6.19 16.25 15.34
CA GLY A 163 6.06 17.08 14.14
C GLY A 163 4.85 16.80 13.23
N VAL A 164 4.99 17.25 11.98
CA VAL A 164 3.97 17.14 10.92
C VAL A 164 4.15 15.83 10.16
N ASN A 165 3.03 15.23 9.73
CA ASN A 165 3.02 14.01 8.93
C ASN A 165 2.23 14.27 7.63
N LEU A 166 2.82 13.99 6.47
CA LEU A 166 2.06 13.82 5.22
C LEU A 166 1.90 12.33 4.95
N ILE A 167 0.68 11.82 5.12
CA ILE A 167 0.34 10.40 4.96
C ILE A 167 -0.90 10.31 4.06
N GLY A 168 -0.91 9.33 3.17
CA GLY A 168 -2.09 8.95 2.41
C GLY A 168 -2.55 7.56 2.81
N PHE A 169 -3.82 7.27 2.56
CA PHE A 169 -4.44 5.99 2.86
C PHE A 169 -5.08 5.42 1.60
N SER A 170 -4.94 4.12 1.39
CA SER A 170 -5.67 3.43 0.33
C SER A 170 -7.15 3.38 0.67
N THR A 171 -7.98 3.79 -0.28
CA THR A 171 -9.44 3.68 -0.19
C THR A 171 -9.93 2.87 -1.40
N PRO A 172 -11.04 2.12 -1.26
CA PRO A 172 -11.63 1.44 -2.41
C PRO A 172 -12.05 2.46 -3.47
N GLU A 173 -11.82 2.14 -4.74
CA GLU A 173 -12.18 2.99 -5.88
C GLU A 173 -13.69 3.20 -5.96
N ASN A 174 -14.45 2.12 -5.72
CA ASN A 174 -15.90 2.15 -5.70
C ASN A 174 -16.38 2.47 -4.27
N ASN A 175 -17.12 3.59 -4.15
CA ASN A 175 -17.68 4.06 -2.89
C ASN A 175 -16.62 4.25 -1.79
N PRO A 176 -15.64 5.16 -1.98
CA PRO A 176 -14.65 5.43 -0.95
C PRO A 176 -15.33 5.97 0.32
N PRO A 177 -14.93 5.51 1.52
CA PRO A 177 -15.51 6.01 2.76
C PRO A 177 -15.25 7.51 2.89
N THR A 178 -16.18 8.23 3.51
CA THR A 178 -15.91 9.62 3.88
C THR A 178 -14.73 9.67 4.85
N PHE A 179 -14.05 10.81 4.93
CA PHE A 179 -12.92 10.99 5.85
C PHE A 179 -13.30 10.66 7.31
N SER A 180 -14.52 11.05 7.72
CA SER A 180 -15.03 10.76 9.06
C SER A 180 -15.28 9.27 9.27
N GLU A 181 -15.89 8.59 8.30
CA GLU A 181 -16.13 7.14 8.37
C GLU A 181 -14.83 6.34 8.38
N PHE A 182 -13.84 6.74 7.57
CA PHE A 182 -12.53 6.10 7.51
C PHE A 182 -11.80 6.16 8.86
N LEU A 183 -11.90 7.29 9.57
CA LEU A 183 -11.25 7.50 10.88
C LEU A 183 -12.12 7.10 12.08
N SER A 184 -13.38 6.71 11.86
CA SER A 184 -14.31 6.32 12.94
C SER A 184 -13.78 5.24 13.89
N PRO A 185 -12.97 4.24 13.46
CA PRO A 185 -12.40 3.26 14.39
C PRO A 185 -11.37 3.87 15.37
N VAL A 186 -10.84 5.06 15.07
CA VAL A 186 -9.80 5.73 15.85
C VAL A 186 -10.37 7.00 16.50
N GLN A 187 -11.14 6.82 17.57
CA GLN A 187 -11.83 7.91 18.28
C GLN A 187 -10.93 9.09 18.69
N ARG A 188 -9.65 8.86 18.99
CA ARG A 188 -8.72 9.95 19.35
C ARG A 188 -8.38 10.90 18.19
N LEU A 189 -8.49 10.44 16.94
CA LEU A 189 -8.36 11.30 15.76
C LEU A 189 -9.68 12.01 15.44
N ALA A 190 -10.81 11.34 15.71
CA ALA A 190 -12.13 11.92 15.54
C ALA A 190 -12.49 12.99 16.60
N SER A 191 -11.86 12.95 17.78
CA SER A 191 -12.18 13.84 18.91
C SER A 191 -11.69 15.29 18.77
N GLY A 192 -11.13 15.68 17.61
CA GLY A 192 -10.71 17.06 17.32
C GLY A 192 -9.50 17.56 18.11
N VAL A 193 -8.82 16.69 18.87
CA VAL A 193 -7.65 17.03 19.70
C VAL A 193 -6.42 17.39 18.83
N PHE A 194 -6.38 16.92 17.58
CA PHE A 194 -5.33 17.23 16.62
C PHE A 194 -5.93 17.96 15.41
N PRO A 195 -5.28 19.03 14.90
CA PRO A 195 -5.73 19.68 13.68
C PRO A 195 -5.51 18.75 12.48
N LEU A 196 -6.59 18.14 11.99
CA LEU A 196 -6.60 17.34 10.76
C LEU A 196 -6.97 18.23 9.57
N ARG A 197 -6.10 18.31 8.57
CA ARG A 197 -6.35 19.07 7.33
C ARG A 197 -6.46 18.12 6.14
N ARG A 198 -7.52 18.29 5.34
CA ARG A 198 -7.70 17.57 4.08
C ARG A 198 -7.16 18.42 2.94
N TRP A 199 -6.30 17.85 2.11
CA TRP A 199 -5.84 18.48 0.89
C TRP A 199 -6.93 18.49 -0.20
N ARG A 200 -7.08 19.61 -0.93
CA ARG A 200 -7.91 19.70 -2.14
C ARG A 200 -7.05 20.12 -3.33
N PRO A 201 -7.05 19.37 -4.45
CA PRO A 201 -6.36 19.78 -5.67
C PRO A 201 -7.05 20.97 -6.35
N GLY A 202 -6.27 21.86 -6.96
CA GLY A 202 -6.75 23.00 -7.76
C GLY A 202 -5.93 24.29 -7.63
N PRO A 203 -6.18 25.30 -8.50
CA PRO A 203 -5.57 26.62 -8.41
C PRO A 203 -5.98 27.31 -7.10
N GLN A 204 -4.98 27.76 -6.34
CA GLN A 204 -5.15 28.36 -5.02
C GLN A 204 -5.59 29.84 -5.19
N THR A 205 -6.89 30.08 -5.37
CA THR A 205 -7.44 31.44 -5.43
C THR A 205 -8.22 31.86 -4.18
N GLU A 206 -8.29 31.00 -3.15
CA GLU A 206 -9.00 31.31 -1.91
C GLU A 206 -8.00 31.31 -0.73
N PRO A 207 -7.98 32.36 0.11
CA PRO A 207 -7.21 32.36 1.36
C PRO A 207 -7.85 31.40 2.38
N PHE A 208 -6.99 30.73 3.14
CA PHE A 208 -7.30 29.72 4.15
C PHE A 208 -8.13 30.21 5.34
#